data_AF-G0IZ88-F1
#
_entry.id   AF-G0IZ88-F1
#
_cell.length_a   1.000
_cell.length_b   1.000
_cell.length_c   1.000
_cell.angle_alpha   90.00
_cell.angle_beta   90.00
_cell.angle_gamma   90.00
#
_symmetry.space_group_name_H-M   'P 1'
#
loop_
_entity.id
_entity.type
_entity.pdbx_description
1 polymer ?
#
loop_
_entity_poly.entity_id
_entity_poly.type
_entity_poly.pdbx_seq_one_letter_code
_entity_poly.pdbx_strand_id
1 'polypeptide(L)' 'MKNTKDLIPKEEVLTTIANMIEDAKYKLERAKAPKVKRQMKATVNFWQSVEHHMTDVFDWKPLRE' A
#
# COMPACT_ATOMS: atom_id res chain seq x y z
N MET A 1 7.54 -26.85 15.15
CA MET A 1 8.10 -25.49 15.02
C MET A 1 7.27 -24.73 14.01
N LYS A 2 6.70 -23.57 14.35
CA LYS A 2 6.04 -22.70 13.35
C LYS A 2 7.13 -22.22 12.39
N ASN A 3 6.98 -22.45 11.09
CA ASN A 3 7.86 -21.90 10.07
C ASN A 3 7.71 -20.38 10.06
N THR A 4 8.53 -19.68 10.83
CA THR A 4 8.59 -18.21 10.83
C THR A 4 9.32 -17.64 9.62
N LYS A 5 9.81 -18.50 8.69
CA LYS A 5 10.50 -18.09 7.46
C LYS A 5 9.60 -17.47 6.39
N ASP A 6 8.28 -17.63 6.52
CA ASP A 6 7.30 -17.14 5.52
C ASP A 6 6.56 -15.87 5.96
N LEU A 7 6.98 -15.26 7.09
CA LEU A 7 6.36 -14.03 7.60
C LEU A 7 7.20 -12.83 7.15
N ILE A 8 6.64 -12.02 6.24
CA ILE A 8 7.22 -10.74 5.85
C ILE A 8 7.02 -9.75 7.00
N PRO A 9 8.07 -9.06 7.47
CA PRO A 9 7.95 -8.05 8.52
C PRO A 9 6.97 -6.93 8.16
N LYS A 10 6.21 -6.43 9.14
CA LYS A 10 5.23 -5.35 8.97
C LYS A 10 5.87 -4.12 8.33
N GLU A 11 7.05 -3.75 8.81
CA GLU A 11 7.80 -2.58 8.37
C GLU A 11 8.18 -2.69 6.89
N GLU A 12 8.56 -3.89 6.43
CA GLU A 12 8.89 -4.15 5.01
C GLU A 12 7.65 -4.04 4.12
N VAL A 13 6.51 -4.54 4.59
CA VAL A 13 5.23 -4.42 3.88
C VAL A 13 4.80 -2.96 3.75
N LEU A 14 4.83 -2.21 4.85
CA LEU A 14 4.47 -0.78 4.85
C LEU A 14 5.42 0.05 3.98
N THR A 15 6.73 -0.23 4.04
CA THR A 15 7.73 0.40 3.17
C THR A 15 7.44 0.12 1.69
N THR A 16 7.11 -1.12 1.36
CA THR A 16 6.76 -1.51 -0.02
C THR A 16 5.52 -0.76 -0.50
N ILE A 17 4.47 -0.67 0.33
CA ILE A 17 3.25 0.08 0.00
C ILE A 17 3.56 1.56 -0.25
N ALA A 18 4.34 2.19 0.63
CA ALA A 18 4.74 3.59 0.49
C ALA A 18 5.48 3.83 -0.84
N ASN A 19 6.44 2.96 -1.19
CA ASN A 19 7.18 3.04 -2.45
C ASN A 19 6.25 2.89 -3.68
N MET A 20 5.25 1.99 -3.60
CA MET A 20 4.28 1.80 -4.68
C MET A 20 3.37 3.03 -4.87
N ILE A 21 2.98 3.70 -3.77
CA ILE A 21 2.23 4.95 -3.82
C ILE A 21 3.06 6.05 -4.47
N GLU A 22 4.32 6.20 -4.07
CA GLU A 22 5.23 7.21 -4.61
C GLU A 22 5.45 7.02 -6.12
N ASP A 23 5.78 5.80 -6.56
CA ASP A 23 5.97 5.49 -7.97
C ASP A 23 4.69 5.73 -8.79
N ALA A 24 3.53 5.37 -8.25
CA ALA A 24 2.24 5.64 -8.90
C ALA A 24 1.95 7.14 -9.03
N LYS A 25 2.27 7.95 -8.02
CA LYS A 25 2.15 9.43 -8.07
C LYS A 25 3.12 10.02 -9.09
N TYR A 26 4.37 9.60 -9.09
CA TYR A 26 5.37 10.02 -10.08
C TYR A 26 4.92 9.71 -11.52
N LYS A 27 4.40 8.50 -11.76
CA LYS A 27 3.84 8.11 -13.07
C LYS A 27 2.60 8.92 -13.43
N LEU A 28 1.73 9.23 -12.47
CA LEU A 28 0.54 10.05 -12.67
C LEU A 28 0.88 11.47 -13.13
N GLU A 29 1.91 12.09 -12.52
CA GLU A 29 2.37 13.43 -12.89
C GLU A 29 2.93 13.48 -14.31
N ARG A 30 3.63 12.43 -14.74
CA ARG A 30 4.26 12.35 -16.07
C ARG A 30 3.32 11.82 -17.16
N ALA A 31 2.16 11.29 -16.79
CA ALA A 31 1.19 10.74 -17.75
C ALA A 31 0.60 11.84 -18.63
N LYS A 32 0.94 11.81 -19.93
CA LYS A 32 0.41 12.77 -20.92
C LYS A 32 -0.98 12.40 -21.43
N ALA A 33 -1.25 11.09 -21.59
CA ALA A 33 -2.51 10.62 -22.14
C ALA A 33 -3.63 10.62 -21.07
N PRO A 34 -4.82 11.19 -21.34
CA PRO A 34 -5.93 11.24 -20.37
C PRO A 34 -6.37 9.87 -19.85
N LYS A 35 -6.37 8.85 -20.71
CA LYS A 35 -6.70 7.47 -20.32
C LYS A 35 -5.71 6.92 -19.29
N VAL A 36 -4.42 7.10 -19.54
CA VAL A 36 -3.34 6.68 -18.63
C VAL A 36 -3.41 7.45 -17.32
N LYS A 37 -3.66 8.76 -17.38
CA LYS A 37 -3.82 9.59 -16.17
C LYS A 37 -4.96 9.11 -15.28
N ARG A 38 -6.12 8.76 -15.86
CA ARG A 38 -7.24 8.17 -15.12
C ARG A 38 -6.87 6.82 -14.48
N GLN A 39 -6.19 5.96 -15.23
CA GLN A 39 -5.74 4.67 -14.71
C GLN A 39 -4.75 4.84 -13.55
N MET A 40 -3.75 5.71 -13.69
CA MET A 40 -2.77 5.97 -12.64
C MET A 40 -3.42 6.58 -11.40
N LYS A 41 -4.43 7.46 -11.56
CA LYS A 41 -5.19 8.00 -10.43
C LYS A 41 -5.93 6.88 -9.67
N ALA A 42 -6.53 5.93 -10.38
CA ALA A 42 -7.15 4.76 -9.75
C ALA A 42 -6.11 3.89 -9.02
N THR A 43 -4.91 3.71 -9.59
CA THR A 43 -3.80 3.00 -8.96
C THR A 43 -3.33 3.67 -7.67
N VAL A 44 -3.17 5.00 -7.66
CA VAL A 44 -2.82 5.76 -6.44
C VAL A 44 -3.88 5.55 -5.36
N ASN A 45 -5.16 5.72 -5.71
CA ASN A 45 -6.26 5.53 -4.76
C ASN A 45 -6.30 4.10 -4.17
N PHE A 46 -6.05 3.09 -5.01
CA PHE A 46 -5.98 1.69 -4.57
C PHE A 46 -4.88 1.50 -3.52
N TRP A 47 -3.65 1.94 -3.79
CA TRP A 47 -2.56 1.75 -2.85
C TRP A 47 -2.72 2.55 -1.56
N GLN A 48 -3.31 3.74 -1.61
CA GLN A 48 -3.67 4.49 -0.41
C GLN A 48 -4.73 3.78 0.44
N SER A 49 -5.69 3.11 -0.20
CA SER A 49 -6.65 2.26 0.53
C SER A 49 -5.97 1.06 1.18
N VAL A 50 -5.02 0.42 0.48
CA VAL A 50 -4.21 -0.67 1.04
C VAL A 50 -3.40 -0.17 2.24
N GLU A 51 -2.72 0.97 2.12
CA GLU A 51 -1.95 1.59 3.22
C GLU A 51 -2.81 1.83 4.46
N HIS A 52 -4.00 2.41 4.28
CA HIS A 52 -4.95 2.65 5.36
C HIS A 52 -5.36 1.35 6.05
N HIS A 53 -5.81 0.35 5.29
CA HIS A 53 -6.25 -0.92 5.86
C HIS A 53 -5.11 -1.69 6.53
N MET A 54 -3.91 -1.65 5.99
CA MET A 54 -2.76 -2.33 6.60
C MET A 54 -2.41 -1.65 7.93
N THR A 55 -2.39 -0.32 7.98
CA THR A 55 -2.14 0.42 9.23
C THR A 55 -3.18 0.08 10.29
N ASP A 56 -4.46 0.10 9.94
CA ASP A 56 -5.57 -0.22 10.85
C ASP A 56 -5.54 -1.68 11.34
N VAL A 57 -5.23 -2.64 10.46
CA VAL A 57 -5.09 -4.06 10.83
C VAL A 57 -3.95 -4.27 11.82
N PHE A 58 -2.85 -3.52 11.67
CA PHE A 58 -1.73 -3.64 12.59
C PHE A 58 -1.87 -2.84 13.88
N ASP A 59 -2.76 -1.85 13.94
CA ASP A 59 -3.13 -1.12 15.15
C ASP A 59 -4.31 -1.76 15.90
N TRP A 60 -4.76 -2.94 15.45
CA TRP A 60 -5.80 -3.72 16.12
C TRP A 60 -5.36 -4.12 17.54
N LYS A 61 -5.90 -3.42 18.54
CA LYS A 61 -5.95 -3.91 19.91
C LYS A 61 -7.07 -4.95 20.00
N PRO A 62 -6.83 -6.13 20.60
CA PRO A 62 -7.90 -7.08 20.82
C PRO A 62 -9.03 -6.43 21.62
N LEU A 63 -10.24 -6.52 21.09
CA LEU A 63 -11.45 -6.11 21.78
C LEU A 63 -11.72 -7.14 22.89
N ARG A 64 -11.18 -6.84 24.08
CA ARG A 64 -11.33 -7.50 25.40
C ARG A 64 -10.16 -8.41 25.81
N GLU A 65 -9.65 -8.07 27.00
CA GLU A 65 -8.96 -8.97 27.95
C GLU A 65 -9.97 -9.96 28.57
#